data_AF-A0A832DTQ5-F1
#
_entry.id   AF-A0A832DTQ5-F1
#
_cell.length_a   1.000
_cell.length_b   1.000
_cell.length_c   1.000
_cell.angle_alpha   90.00
_cell.angle_beta   90.00
_cell.angle_gamma   90.00
#
_symmetry.space_group_name_H-M   'P 1'
#
loop_
_entity.id
_entity.type
_entity.pdbx_description
1 polymer ?
#
loop_
_entity_poly.entity_id
_entity_poly.type
_entity_poly.pdbx_seq_one_letter_code
_entity_poly.pdbx_strand_id
1 'polypeptide(L)'
;MVDRWYNIAADLPGVLPPPKDPEEGESRIALLTKILPSALIDQEFTAERWVPIPEEVQDVYRRVGRPTPLLRAEGFERALGVKVHIYYKYEGVLPVGSHKLNTAVAQAYYAKVDGAVEVATETGAGQWGMAVSLAAALFGLKATVFMTRSSYNSKRQRLAFMRAYGAAVYPSPSDVTETGRRHYRPDHPGSLGIAISEAVEYVLSGERRRYLPGSVMEFVLLHQTVIGLEAVRQMPEEPDVAVACVGGGSNFGGFTYPMIGAKLRGEGFAKT
;
A
#
# COMPACT_ATOMS: atom_id res chain seq x y z
N MET A 1 -3.18 -1.20 -20.62
CA MET A 1 -2.92 -1.19 -19.15
C MET A 1 -3.91 -2.14 -18.48
N VAL A 2 -3.72 -2.48 -17.21
CA VAL A 2 -4.78 -3.11 -16.41
C VAL A 2 -5.82 -2.04 -16.06
N ASP A 3 -7.10 -2.39 -16.15
CA ASP A 3 -8.28 -1.52 -15.98
C ASP A 3 -9.16 -1.94 -14.80
N ARG A 4 -8.84 -3.06 -14.15
CA ARG A 4 -9.53 -3.62 -12.99
C ARG A 4 -8.54 -4.27 -12.04
N TRP A 5 -8.75 -4.12 -10.74
CA TRP A 5 -8.08 -4.90 -9.71
C TRP A 5 -8.76 -6.25 -9.52
N TYR A 6 -7.99 -7.23 -9.07
CA TYR A 6 -8.45 -8.58 -8.78
C TYR A 6 -8.62 -8.80 -7.28
N ASN A 7 -9.77 -9.30 -6.87
CA ASN A 7 -10.07 -9.64 -5.48
C ASN A 7 -10.02 -11.16 -5.28
N ILE A 8 -9.03 -11.64 -4.52
CA ILE A 8 -8.89 -13.08 -4.22
C ILE A 8 -10.05 -13.60 -3.38
N ALA A 9 -10.70 -12.77 -2.57
CA ALA A 9 -11.75 -13.19 -1.65
C ALA A 9 -12.94 -13.86 -2.37
N ALA A 10 -13.16 -13.50 -3.63
CA ALA A 10 -14.21 -14.10 -4.48
C ALA A 10 -13.93 -15.56 -4.89
N ASP A 11 -12.67 -16.02 -4.76
CA ASP A 11 -12.23 -17.34 -5.23
C ASP A 11 -11.62 -18.21 -4.11
N LEU A 12 -11.46 -17.68 -2.90
CA LEU A 12 -10.99 -18.45 -1.76
C LEU A 12 -11.96 -19.60 -1.42
N PRO A 13 -11.46 -20.77 -0.96
CA PRO A 13 -12.29 -21.93 -0.64
C PRO A 13 -13.17 -21.71 0.61
N GLY A 14 -12.92 -20.65 1.37
CA GLY A 14 -13.69 -20.28 2.55
C GLY A 14 -13.73 -18.76 2.71
N VAL A 15 -14.65 -18.30 3.54
CA VAL A 15 -14.82 -16.87 3.82
C VAL A 15 -13.69 -16.39 4.72
N LEU A 16 -13.09 -15.25 4.37
CA LEU A 16 -12.11 -14.59 5.24
C LEU A 16 -12.80 -14.21 6.56
N PRO A 17 -12.19 -14.52 7.73
CA PRO A 17 -12.74 -14.10 9.00
C PRO A 17 -12.95 -12.58 9.03
N PRO A 18 -14.15 -12.09 9.37
CA PRO A 18 -14.40 -10.66 9.37
C PRO A 18 -13.56 -9.97 10.47
N PRO A 19 -13.25 -8.67 10.31
CA PRO A 19 -12.71 -7.86 11.38
C PRO A 19 -13.57 -7.96 12.64
N LYS A 20 -12.93 -7.87 13.81
CA LYS A 20 -13.59 -7.98 15.11
C LYS A 20 -13.31 -6.75 15.95
N ASP A 21 -14.34 -6.28 16.64
CA ASP A 21 -14.16 -5.33 17.73
C ASP A 21 -13.54 -6.03 18.95
N PRO A 22 -12.81 -5.28 19.80
CA PRO A 22 -12.34 -5.80 21.08
C PRO A 22 -13.52 -6.15 21.98
N GLU A 23 -13.32 -7.08 22.92
CA GLU A 23 -14.36 -7.49 23.89
C GLU A 23 -14.82 -6.32 24.77
N GLU A 24 -13.90 -5.40 25.08
CA GLU A 24 -14.17 -4.20 25.86
C GLU A 24 -13.65 -2.94 25.16
N GLY A 25 -14.36 -1.82 25.35
CA GLY A 25 -13.99 -0.51 24.83
C GLY A 25 -14.72 -0.09 23.56
N GLU A 26 -14.21 0.94 22.90
CA GLU A 26 -14.84 1.50 21.70
C GLU A 26 -14.67 0.61 20.47
N SER A 27 -15.70 0.58 19.62
CA SER A 27 -15.67 -0.12 18.33
C SER A 27 -14.54 0.43 17.44
N ARG A 28 -13.66 -0.46 17.02
CA ARG A 28 -12.59 -0.19 16.05
C ARG A 28 -13.13 -0.19 14.63
N ILE A 29 -14.16 -1.00 14.36
CA ILE A 29 -14.83 -1.01 13.06
C ILE A 29 -15.52 0.34 12.81
N ALA A 30 -16.26 0.86 13.79
CA ALA A 30 -16.90 2.18 13.68
C ALA A 30 -15.88 3.34 13.66
N LEU A 31 -14.66 3.12 14.15
CA LEU A 31 -13.58 4.09 14.01
C LEU A 31 -13.06 4.13 12.57
N LEU A 32 -12.94 2.99 11.89
CA LEU A 32 -12.47 2.94 10.49
C LEU A 32 -13.33 3.80 9.57
N THR A 33 -14.66 3.76 9.73
CA THR A 33 -15.59 4.56 8.91
C THR A 33 -15.45 6.07 9.11
N LYS A 34 -14.87 6.52 10.24
CA LYS A 34 -14.60 7.93 10.51
C LYS A 34 -13.30 8.41 9.87
N ILE A 35 -12.30 7.53 9.78
CA ILE A 35 -10.93 7.91 9.40
C ILE A 35 -10.59 7.58 7.94
N LEU A 36 -11.14 6.51 7.38
CA LEU A 36 -10.85 6.08 6.01
C LEU A 36 -11.77 6.77 5.00
N PRO A 37 -11.32 6.93 3.74
CA PRO A 37 -12.23 7.24 2.64
C PRO A 37 -13.32 6.17 2.49
N SER A 38 -14.55 6.60 2.19
CA SER A 38 -15.76 5.77 2.12
C SER A 38 -15.60 4.57 1.18
N ALA A 39 -15.12 4.81 -0.04
CA ALA A 39 -14.91 3.76 -1.03
C ALA A 39 -13.90 2.68 -0.58
N LEU A 40 -12.95 3.00 0.29
CA LEU A 40 -12.03 1.99 0.82
C LEU A 40 -12.72 1.06 1.83
N ILE A 41 -13.71 1.56 2.57
CA ILE A 41 -14.56 0.73 3.43
C ILE A 41 -15.35 -0.25 2.58
N ASP A 42 -15.98 0.23 1.51
CA ASP A 42 -16.75 -0.63 0.59
C ASP A 42 -15.86 -1.71 -0.04
N GLN A 43 -14.63 -1.34 -0.42
CA GLN A 43 -13.64 -2.28 -0.97
C GLN A 43 -13.12 -3.28 0.06
N GLU A 44 -13.06 -2.93 1.34
CA GLU A 44 -12.63 -3.87 2.39
C GLU A 44 -13.61 -5.04 2.54
N PHE A 45 -14.89 -4.82 2.24
CA PHE A 45 -15.96 -5.80 2.40
C PHE A 45 -16.54 -6.30 1.07
N THR A 46 -15.95 -5.92 -0.07
CA THR A 46 -16.48 -6.31 -1.38
C THR A 46 -16.27 -7.81 -1.64
N ALA A 47 -17.33 -8.46 -2.13
CA ALA A 47 -17.28 -9.83 -2.66
C ALA A 47 -17.06 -9.86 -4.18
N GLU A 48 -16.94 -8.70 -4.83
CA GLU A 48 -16.72 -8.64 -6.27
C GLU A 48 -15.31 -9.09 -6.64
N ARG A 49 -15.20 -10.01 -7.60
CA ARG A 49 -13.92 -10.51 -8.12
C ARG A 49 -13.09 -9.44 -8.82
N TRP A 50 -13.76 -8.52 -9.51
CA TRP A 50 -13.12 -7.52 -10.35
C TRP A 50 -13.63 -6.13 -9.96
N VAL A 51 -12.73 -5.32 -9.41
CA VAL A 51 -13.05 -3.94 -9.02
C VAL A 51 -12.47 -3.00 -10.08
N PRO A 52 -13.29 -2.20 -10.78
CA PRO A 52 -12.79 -1.27 -11.80
C PRO A 52 -11.78 -0.27 -11.23
N ILE A 53 -10.70 -0.01 -11.97
CA ILE A 53 -9.74 1.04 -11.63
C ILE A 53 -10.29 2.35 -12.19
N PRO A 54 -10.52 3.38 -11.36
CA PRO A 54 -10.97 4.69 -11.85
C PRO A 54 -10.03 5.25 -12.93
N GLU A 55 -10.58 5.93 -13.94
CA GLU A 55 -9.79 6.47 -15.06
C GLU A 55 -8.68 7.41 -14.58
N GLU A 56 -8.95 8.27 -13.59
CA GLU A 56 -7.93 9.17 -13.01
C GLU A 56 -6.78 8.38 -12.32
N VAL A 57 -7.09 7.24 -11.70
CA VAL A 57 -6.08 6.35 -11.11
C VAL A 57 -5.26 5.67 -12.20
N GLN A 58 -5.89 5.21 -13.28
CA GLN A 58 -5.20 4.66 -14.45
C GLN A 58 -4.27 5.70 -15.09
N ASP A 59 -4.74 6.95 -15.25
CA ASP A 59 -3.94 8.06 -15.77
C ASP A 59 -2.69 8.30 -14.92
N VAL A 60 -2.85 8.34 -13.59
CA VAL A 60 -1.72 8.48 -12.68
C VAL A 60 -0.78 7.27 -12.78
N TYR A 61 -1.30 6.04 -12.83
CA TYR A 61 -0.48 4.84 -13.04
C TYR A 61 0.41 4.94 -14.29
N ARG A 62 -0.11 5.42 -15.43
CA ARG A 62 0.73 5.67 -16.63
C ARG A 62 1.80 6.70 -16.36
N ARG A 63 1.42 7.83 -15.75
CA ARG A 63 2.34 8.95 -15.48
C ARG A 63 3.48 8.57 -14.53
N VAL A 64 3.23 7.68 -13.58
CA VAL A 64 4.25 7.20 -12.63
C VAL A 64 5.04 5.98 -13.13
N GLY A 65 4.78 5.49 -14.34
CA GLY A 65 5.60 4.46 -14.99
C GLY A 65 5.06 3.04 -14.94
N ARG A 66 3.74 2.84 -14.79
CA ARG A 66 3.11 1.54 -15.04
C ARG A 66 2.79 1.35 -16.54
N PRO A 67 2.83 0.11 -17.06
CA PRO A 67 3.20 -1.13 -16.37
C PRO A 67 4.70 -1.20 -16.05
N THR A 68 5.05 -1.75 -14.89
CA THR A 68 6.46 -1.95 -14.52
C THR A 68 7.07 -3.09 -15.33
N PRO A 69 8.39 -3.13 -15.56
CA PRO A 69 8.99 -4.16 -16.40
C PRO A 69 9.05 -5.52 -15.69
N LEU A 70 8.89 -6.58 -16.48
CA LEU A 70 9.25 -7.94 -16.11
C LEU A 70 10.59 -8.24 -16.79
N LEU A 71 11.63 -8.50 -16.01
CA LEU A 71 13.00 -8.63 -16.50
C LEU A 71 13.53 -10.03 -16.24
N ARG A 72 14.28 -10.58 -17.21
CA ARG A 72 15.01 -11.85 -17.03
C ARG A 72 16.37 -11.61 -16.39
N ALA A 73 16.71 -12.37 -15.37
CA ALA A 73 17.94 -12.24 -14.60
C ALA A 73 19.06 -13.13 -15.17
N GLU A 74 19.38 -13.03 -16.47
CA GLU A 74 20.35 -13.92 -17.15
C GLU A 74 21.73 -13.95 -16.48
N GLY A 75 22.19 -12.81 -15.96
CA GLY A 75 23.45 -12.75 -15.22
C GLY A 75 23.42 -13.57 -13.93
N PHE A 76 22.28 -13.59 -13.24
CA PHE A 76 22.08 -14.39 -12.04
C PHE A 76 21.92 -15.88 -12.38
N GLU A 77 21.19 -16.20 -13.44
CA GLU A 77 21.10 -17.57 -13.98
C GLU A 77 22.50 -18.14 -14.27
N ARG A 78 23.34 -17.39 -14.99
CA ARG A 78 24.74 -17.77 -15.28
C ARG A 78 25.58 -17.94 -14.01
N ALA A 79 25.45 -17.04 -13.04
CA ALA A 79 26.21 -17.11 -11.80
C ALA A 79 25.85 -18.34 -10.94
N LEU A 80 24.60 -18.79 -10.99
CA LEU A 80 24.15 -19.99 -10.29
C LEU A 80 24.44 -21.30 -11.06
N GLY A 81 24.80 -21.22 -12.35
CA GLY A 81 24.99 -22.41 -13.19
C GLY A 81 23.70 -23.21 -13.42
N VAL A 82 22.54 -22.57 -13.27
CA VAL A 82 21.23 -23.22 -13.41
C VAL A 82 20.67 -23.06 -14.81
N LYS A 83 19.82 -24.00 -15.22
CA LYS A 83 19.09 -23.95 -16.50
C LYS A 83 17.66 -23.44 -16.36
N VAL A 84 17.30 -22.87 -15.21
CA VAL A 84 15.97 -22.30 -14.95
C VAL A 84 15.94 -20.83 -15.40
N HIS A 85 14.81 -20.39 -15.92
CA HIS A 85 14.59 -18.99 -16.24
C HIS A 85 14.13 -18.25 -14.97
N ILE A 86 14.81 -17.14 -14.64
CA ILE A 86 14.50 -16.34 -13.46
C ILE A 86 14.01 -14.98 -13.93
N TYR A 87 12.73 -14.70 -13.73
CA TYR A 87 12.13 -13.40 -14.02
C TYR A 87 11.82 -12.65 -12.73
N TYR A 88 11.94 -11.32 -12.75
CA TYR A 88 11.54 -10.47 -11.64
C TYR A 88 10.71 -9.29 -12.13
N LYS A 89 9.57 -9.08 -11.47
CA LYS A 89 8.67 -7.94 -11.69
C LYS A 89 9.21 -6.74 -10.92
N TYR A 90 9.80 -5.78 -11.62
CA TYR A 90 10.60 -4.73 -10.98
C TYR A 90 9.77 -3.50 -10.59
N GLU A 91 9.07 -3.60 -9.45
CA GLU A 91 8.33 -2.48 -8.84
C GLU A 91 9.23 -1.36 -8.28
N GLY A 92 10.55 -1.59 -8.23
CA GLY A 92 11.53 -0.58 -7.83
C GLY A 92 11.71 0.56 -8.84
N VAL A 93 11.19 0.40 -10.07
CA VAL A 93 11.26 1.43 -11.11
C VAL A 93 10.34 2.63 -10.83
N LEU A 94 9.32 2.45 -9.98
CA LEU A 94 8.38 3.52 -9.67
C LEU A 94 9.10 4.68 -8.93
N PRO A 95 8.62 5.94 -9.03
CA PRO A 95 9.32 7.12 -8.51
C PRO A 95 9.69 7.06 -7.01
N VAL A 96 8.96 6.27 -6.22
CA VAL A 96 9.22 6.08 -4.78
C VAL A 96 10.08 4.84 -4.48
N GLY A 97 10.51 4.11 -5.51
CA GLY A 97 11.35 2.92 -5.40
C GLY A 97 10.64 1.69 -4.84
N SER A 98 9.30 1.65 -4.86
CA SER A 98 8.55 0.48 -4.40
C SER A 98 7.10 0.42 -4.88
N HIS A 99 6.50 -0.77 -4.78
CA HIS A 99 5.09 -1.08 -5.03
C HIS A 99 4.10 -0.24 -4.20
N LYS A 100 4.54 0.43 -3.14
CA LYS A 100 3.63 1.16 -2.24
C LYS A 100 2.88 2.29 -2.93
N LEU A 101 3.42 2.83 -4.03
CA LEU A 101 2.74 3.85 -4.82
C LEU A 101 1.41 3.35 -5.41
N ASN A 102 1.28 2.06 -5.71
CA ASN A 102 0.06 1.49 -6.30
C ASN A 102 -1.16 1.80 -5.42
N THR A 103 -1.14 1.34 -4.17
CA THR A 103 -2.25 1.62 -3.25
C THR A 103 -2.31 3.09 -2.82
N ALA A 104 -1.17 3.78 -2.68
CA ALA A 104 -1.17 5.21 -2.30
C ALA A 104 -1.96 6.08 -3.30
N VAL A 105 -1.79 5.83 -4.60
CA VAL A 105 -2.52 6.55 -5.65
C VAL A 105 -4.02 6.30 -5.55
N ALA A 106 -4.45 5.04 -5.43
CA ALA A 106 -5.87 4.71 -5.31
C ALA A 106 -6.48 5.34 -4.04
N GLN A 107 -5.81 5.21 -2.90
CA GLN A 107 -6.30 5.76 -1.64
C GLN A 107 -6.36 7.29 -1.63
N ALA A 108 -5.35 7.98 -2.19
CA ALA A 108 -5.36 9.43 -2.32
C ALA A 108 -6.48 9.91 -3.26
N TYR A 109 -6.73 9.19 -4.35
CA TYR A 109 -7.87 9.45 -5.23
C TYR A 109 -9.20 9.37 -4.47
N TYR A 110 -9.44 8.28 -3.74
CA TYR A 110 -10.70 8.14 -2.99
C TYR A 110 -10.82 9.16 -1.86
N ALA A 111 -9.72 9.54 -1.20
CA ALA A 111 -9.73 10.64 -0.24
C ALA A 111 -10.16 11.97 -0.89
N LYS A 112 -9.62 12.30 -2.08
CA LYS A 112 -10.02 13.48 -2.86
C LYS A 112 -11.50 13.43 -3.24
N VAL A 113 -12.00 12.28 -3.72
CA VAL A 113 -13.42 12.10 -4.08
C VAL A 113 -14.33 12.33 -2.87
N ASP A 114 -13.92 11.88 -1.69
CA ASP A 114 -14.59 12.14 -0.40
C ASP A 114 -14.52 13.61 0.07
N GLY A 115 -13.88 14.50 -0.70
CA GLY A 115 -13.71 15.90 -0.36
C GLY A 115 -12.64 16.16 0.72
N ALA A 116 -11.73 15.21 0.95
CA ALA A 116 -10.60 15.44 1.84
C ALA A 116 -9.71 16.56 1.30
N VAL A 117 -9.15 17.37 2.20
CA VAL A 117 -8.16 18.42 1.86
C VAL A 117 -6.75 18.03 2.30
N GLU A 118 -6.66 17.04 3.19
CA GLU A 118 -5.43 16.56 3.78
C GLU A 118 -5.55 15.08 4.10
N VAL A 119 -4.46 14.35 3.86
CA VAL A 119 -4.31 12.96 4.29
C VAL A 119 -3.21 12.84 5.33
N ALA A 120 -3.39 11.91 6.27
CA ALA A 120 -2.35 11.60 7.24
C ALA A 120 -2.01 10.11 7.25
N THR A 121 -0.78 9.80 7.62
CA THR A 121 -0.30 8.42 7.68
C THR A 121 0.90 8.26 8.61
N GLU A 122 1.20 7.02 8.95
CA GLU A 122 2.43 6.63 9.63
C GLU A 122 3.54 6.26 8.65
N THR A 123 4.80 6.26 9.10
CA THR A 123 5.83 5.51 8.39
C THR A 123 6.97 5.06 9.30
N GLY A 124 7.43 3.82 9.09
CA GLY A 124 8.65 3.32 9.71
C GLY A 124 9.87 3.81 8.94
N ALA A 125 10.35 2.99 8.00
CA ALA A 125 11.54 3.30 7.21
C ALA A 125 11.35 4.46 6.20
N GLY A 126 10.13 4.89 5.90
CA GLY A 126 9.84 6.01 4.99
C GLY A 126 9.28 5.62 3.62
N GLN A 127 9.31 4.34 3.24
CA GLN A 127 8.78 3.90 1.93
C GLN A 127 7.29 4.23 1.75
N TRP A 128 6.48 4.02 2.80
CA TRP A 128 5.05 4.34 2.75
C TRP A 128 4.79 5.86 2.77
N GLY A 129 5.50 6.59 3.63
CA GLY A 129 5.39 8.05 3.68
C GLY A 129 5.75 8.73 2.34
N MET A 130 6.79 8.24 1.64
CA MET A 130 7.13 8.73 0.30
C MET A 130 6.02 8.45 -0.73
N ALA A 131 5.41 7.26 -0.70
CA ALA A 131 4.28 6.91 -1.56
C ALA A 131 3.07 7.82 -1.34
N VAL A 132 2.67 8.03 -0.08
CA VAL A 132 1.56 8.91 0.27
C VAL A 132 1.86 10.37 -0.06
N SER A 133 3.08 10.85 0.20
CA SER A 133 3.47 12.23 -0.10
C SER A 133 3.37 12.53 -1.60
N LEU A 134 3.88 11.63 -2.44
CA LEU A 134 3.78 11.78 -3.90
C LEU A 134 2.32 11.66 -4.37
N ALA A 135 1.58 10.66 -3.89
CA ALA A 135 0.19 10.46 -4.29
C ALA A 135 -0.70 11.67 -3.91
N ALA A 136 -0.56 12.18 -2.68
CA ALA A 136 -1.27 13.36 -2.22
C ALA A 136 -0.96 14.58 -3.11
N ALA A 137 0.31 14.83 -3.42
CA ALA A 137 0.71 15.91 -4.31
C ALA A 137 0.11 15.80 -5.73
N LEU A 138 0.03 14.58 -6.28
CA LEU A 138 -0.57 14.33 -7.59
C LEU A 138 -2.08 14.62 -7.65
N PHE A 139 -2.77 14.51 -6.50
CA PHE A 139 -4.21 14.77 -6.37
C PHE A 139 -4.53 16.12 -5.71
N GLY A 140 -3.53 16.97 -5.45
CA GLY A 140 -3.72 18.29 -4.83
C GLY A 140 -4.09 18.24 -3.35
N LEU A 141 -3.79 17.15 -2.66
CA LEU A 141 -4.01 16.97 -1.22
C LEU A 141 -2.77 17.37 -0.43
N LYS A 142 -2.96 17.91 0.78
CA LYS A 142 -1.88 18.00 1.76
C LYS A 142 -1.56 16.61 2.33
N ALA A 143 -0.31 16.38 2.72
CA ALA A 143 0.09 15.14 3.40
C ALA A 143 0.79 15.44 4.73
N THR A 144 0.36 14.74 5.78
CA THR A 144 1.02 14.72 7.09
C THR A 144 1.52 13.31 7.42
N VAL A 145 2.81 13.16 7.67
CA VAL A 145 3.46 11.85 7.89
C VAL A 145 4.08 11.80 9.29
N PHE A 146 3.64 10.84 10.10
CA PHE A 146 4.23 10.52 11.39
C PHE A 146 5.30 9.44 11.20
N MET A 147 6.58 9.83 11.23
CA MET A 147 7.69 8.93 10.98
C MET A 147 8.35 8.48 12.29
N THR A 148 8.58 7.18 12.50
CA THR A 148 9.26 6.68 13.70
C THR A 148 10.57 7.45 13.97
N ARG A 149 10.74 7.99 15.19
CA ARG A 149 11.81 8.94 15.53
C ARG A 149 13.22 8.45 15.16
N SER A 150 13.52 7.18 15.41
CA SER A 150 14.79 6.54 15.02
C SER A 150 15.05 6.57 13.52
N SER A 151 14.02 6.28 12.71
CA SER A 151 14.12 6.36 11.24
C SER A 151 14.14 7.80 10.77
N TYR A 152 13.37 8.70 11.38
CA TYR A 152 13.40 10.13 11.08
C TYR A 152 14.82 10.69 11.25
N ASN A 153 15.50 10.36 12.36
CA ASN A 153 16.84 10.86 12.66
C ASN A 153 17.92 10.33 11.69
N SER A 154 17.78 9.08 11.24
CA SER A 154 18.80 8.39 10.44
C SER A 154 18.58 8.47 8.91
N LYS A 155 17.33 8.54 8.44
CA LYS A 155 16.98 8.38 7.00
C LYS A 155 16.62 9.71 6.34
N ARG A 156 17.52 10.68 6.43
CA ARG A 156 17.32 12.08 5.97
C ARG A 156 16.90 12.22 4.51
N GLN A 157 17.38 11.35 3.62
CA GLN A 157 17.02 11.38 2.19
C GLN A 157 15.53 11.17 1.95
N ARG A 158 14.88 10.29 2.73
CA ARG A 158 13.45 10.03 2.61
C ARG A 158 12.62 11.20 3.15
N LEU A 159 13.11 11.87 4.19
CA LEU A 159 12.51 13.13 4.66
C LEU A 159 12.57 14.20 3.58
N ALA A 160 13.72 14.35 2.94
CA ALA A 160 13.90 15.32 1.86
C ALA A 160 12.93 15.06 0.71
N PHE A 161 12.77 13.79 0.31
CA PHE A 161 11.79 13.37 -0.69
C PHE A 161 10.36 13.76 -0.29
N MET A 162 9.91 13.35 0.90
CA MET A 162 8.53 13.66 1.36
C MET A 162 8.27 15.16 1.41
N ARG A 163 9.23 15.95 1.90
CA ARG A 163 9.14 17.41 1.97
C ARG A 163 9.17 18.09 0.59
N ALA A 164 9.90 17.54 -0.37
CA ALA A 164 9.92 18.05 -1.75
C ALA A 164 8.54 17.93 -2.42
N TYR A 165 7.73 16.96 -2.01
CA TYR A 165 6.32 16.84 -2.41
C TYR A 165 5.34 17.54 -1.46
N GLY A 166 5.83 18.44 -0.60
CA GLY A 166 5.00 19.30 0.25
C GLY A 166 4.46 18.63 1.51
N ALA A 167 4.91 17.42 1.86
CA ALA A 167 4.43 16.75 3.07
C ALA A 167 5.04 17.36 4.35
N ALA A 168 4.21 17.55 5.36
CA ALA A 168 4.66 17.77 6.74
C ALA A 168 5.10 16.42 7.32
N VAL A 169 6.30 16.35 7.90
CA VAL A 169 6.84 15.10 8.46
C VAL A 169 7.26 15.32 9.90
N TYR A 170 6.60 14.62 10.83
CA TYR A 170 6.83 14.70 12.26
C TYR A 170 7.55 13.44 12.78
N PRO A 171 8.57 13.59 13.64
CA PRO A 171 9.15 12.46 14.35
C PRO A 171 8.19 11.96 15.44
N SER A 172 7.74 10.71 15.33
CA SER A 172 6.86 10.04 16.29
C SER A 172 7.66 9.32 17.39
N PRO A 173 7.39 9.55 18.70
CA PRO A 173 6.29 10.35 19.25
C PRO A 173 6.53 11.84 19.06
N SER A 174 5.52 12.61 18.63
CA SER A 174 5.63 14.04 18.33
C SER A 174 5.01 14.92 19.43
N ASP A 175 5.17 16.24 19.32
CA ASP A 175 4.51 17.23 20.18
C ASP A 175 3.15 17.69 19.62
N VAL A 176 2.80 17.30 18.38
CA VAL A 176 1.61 17.77 17.67
C VAL A 176 0.32 17.03 18.06
N THR A 177 0.41 15.91 18.79
CA THR A 177 -0.75 15.14 19.28
C THR A 177 -0.63 14.87 20.78
N GLU A 178 -1.76 14.62 21.45
CA GLU A 178 -1.84 14.17 22.85
C GLU A 178 -1.11 12.84 23.01
N THR A 179 -1.36 11.89 22.10
CA THR A 179 -0.68 10.58 22.08
C THR A 179 0.83 10.74 21.99
N GLY A 180 1.31 11.62 21.13
CA GLY A 180 2.72 11.94 20.99
C GLY A 180 3.31 12.49 22.29
N ARG A 181 2.68 13.54 22.85
CA ARG A 181 3.10 14.18 24.11
C ARG A 181 3.17 13.18 25.27
N ARG A 182 2.19 12.28 25.38
CA ARG A 182 2.14 11.25 26.43
C ARG A 182 3.28 10.23 26.34
N HIS A 183 3.70 9.86 25.13
CA HIS A 183 4.77 8.87 24.92
C HIS A 183 6.15 9.51 24.77
N TYR A 184 6.23 10.83 24.65
CA TYR A 184 7.47 11.53 24.40
C TYR A 184 8.44 11.43 25.60
N ARG A 185 9.68 11.08 25.28
CA ARG A 185 10.87 11.28 26.12
C ARG A 185 12.06 11.55 25.18
N PRO A 186 13.11 12.27 25.61
CA PRO A 186 14.20 12.71 24.73
C PRO A 186 14.79 11.60 23.85
N ASP A 187 14.99 10.41 24.42
CA ASP A 187 15.60 9.26 23.74
C ASP A 187 14.60 8.23 23.21
N HIS A 188 13.31 8.56 23.13
CA HIS A 188 12.30 7.60 22.67
C HIS A 188 12.56 7.22 21.19
N PRO A 189 12.81 5.95 20.82
CA PRO A 189 13.13 5.58 19.43
C PRO A 189 11.91 5.66 18.49
N GLY A 190 10.71 5.73 19.06
CA GLY A 190 9.44 5.64 18.35
C GLY A 190 9.10 4.21 17.98
N SER A 191 7.83 3.97 17.67
CA SER A 191 7.36 2.69 17.13
C SER A 191 6.29 2.95 16.07
N LEU A 192 6.07 1.98 15.20
CA LEU A 192 5.04 2.11 14.18
C LEU A 192 3.65 2.24 14.82
N GLY A 193 3.40 1.53 15.93
CA GLY A 193 2.14 1.63 16.67
C GLY A 193 1.85 3.03 17.20
N ILE A 194 2.84 3.72 17.78
CA ILE A 194 2.66 5.10 18.25
C ILE A 194 2.39 6.02 17.06
N ALA A 195 3.14 5.87 15.97
CA ALA A 195 2.95 6.68 14.77
C ALA A 195 1.56 6.49 14.13
N ILE A 196 1.00 5.28 14.15
CA ILE A 196 -0.38 4.99 13.75
C ILE A 196 -1.35 5.74 14.66
N SER A 197 -1.19 5.60 15.98
CA SER A 197 -2.06 6.26 16.94
C SER A 197 -2.05 7.78 16.79
N GLU A 198 -0.89 8.40 16.56
CA GLU A 198 -0.78 9.83 16.30
C GLU A 198 -1.43 10.23 14.97
N ALA A 199 -1.24 9.46 13.90
CA ALA A 199 -1.87 9.72 12.61
C ALA A 199 -3.41 9.66 12.70
N VAL A 200 -3.94 8.66 13.42
CA VAL A 200 -5.38 8.52 13.67
C VAL A 200 -5.91 9.68 14.51
N GLU A 201 -5.24 10.03 15.62
CA GLU A 201 -5.63 11.17 16.46
C GLU A 201 -5.61 12.49 15.67
N TYR A 202 -4.56 12.72 14.86
CA TYR A 202 -4.44 13.89 14.02
C TYR A 202 -5.60 14.01 13.01
N VAL A 203 -6.01 12.89 12.41
CA VAL A 203 -7.17 12.84 11.51
C VAL A 203 -8.46 13.17 12.25
N LEU A 204 -8.70 12.55 13.41
CA LEU A 204 -9.91 12.78 14.20
C LEU A 204 -10.03 14.20 14.74
N SER A 205 -8.90 14.87 14.99
CA SER A 205 -8.87 16.26 15.48
C SER A 205 -9.16 17.33 14.42
N GLY A 206 -9.26 16.95 13.14
CA GLY A 206 -9.43 17.91 12.05
C GLY A 206 -10.56 17.55 11.09
N GLU A 207 -11.12 18.57 10.46
CA GLU A 207 -12.15 18.38 9.44
C GLU A 207 -11.55 17.99 8.09
N ARG A 208 -12.27 17.14 7.34
CA ARG A 208 -11.90 16.72 5.97
C ARG A 208 -10.47 16.15 5.88
N ARG A 209 -10.05 15.46 6.94
CA ARG A 209 -8.83 14.65 6.98
C ARG A 209 -9.16 13.19 6.79
N ARG A 210 -8.29 12.46 6.10
CA ARG A 210 -8.41 11.00 5.94
C ARG A 210 -7.09 10.31 6.27
N TYR A 211 -7.19 9.16 6.93
CA TYR A 211 -6.07 8.28 7.22
C TYR A 211 -5.85 7.32 6.06
N LEU A 212 -4.60 7.14 5.64
CA LEU A 212 -4.23 6.19 4.58
C LEU A 212 -3.35 5.06 5.17
N PRO A 213 -3.84 3.82 5.32
CA PRO A 213 -3.03 2.69 5.78
C PRO A 213 -2.18 2.07 4.66
N GLY A 214 -0.96 1.65 5.00
CA GLY A 214 0.03 1.19 4.00
C GLY A 214 0.13 -0.31 3.75
N SER A 215 -0.57 -1.15 4.52
CA SER A 215 -0.46 -2.61 4.42
C SER A 215 -1.64 -3.34 5.11
N VAL A 216 -1.71 -4.65 4.89
CA VAL A 216 -2.56 -5.65 5.58
C VAL A 216 -4.04 -5.61 5.23
N MET A 217 -4.65 -4.43 5.06
CA MET A 217 -6.07 -4.30 4.68
C MET A 217 -6.35 -4.95 3.31
N GLU A 218 -7.51 -5.57 3.13
CA GLU A 218 -7.86 -6.26 1.89
C GLU A 218 -7.86 -5.31 0.68
N PHE A 219 -8.36 -4.07 0.82
CA PHE A 219 -8.26 -3.09 -0.28
C PHE A 219 -6.80 -2.74 -0.64
N VAL A 220 -5.86 -2.84 0.31
CA VAL A 220 -4.45 -2.63 0.02
C VAL A 220 -3.93 -3.77 -0.87
N LEU A 221 -4.29 -5.02 -0.58
CA LEU A 221 -3.90 -6.18 -1.38
C LEU A 221 -4.58 -6.13 -2.76
N LEU A 222 -5.87 -5.76 -2.80
CA LEU A 222 -6.64 -5.51 -4.02
C LEU A 222 -5.90 -4.53 -4.94
N HIS A 223 -5.56 -3.33 -4.46
CA HIS A 223 -4.86 -2.33 -5.27
C HIS A 223 -3.50 -2.80 -5.79
N GLN A 224 -2.81 -3.65 -5.02
CA GLN A 224 -1.51 -4.22 -5.40
C GLN A 224 -1.62 -5.29 -6.49
N THR A 225 -2.81 -5.83 -6.77
CA THR A 225 -2.98 -6.87 -7.81
C THR A 225 -2.64 -6.40 -9.22
N VAL A 226 -2.53 -5.09 -9.44
CA VAL A 226 -1.95 -4.52 -10.67
C VAL A 226 -0.57 -5.12 -10.98
N ILE A 227 0.21 -5.51 -9.96
CA ILE A 227 1.52 -6.14 -10.12
C ILE A 227 1.37 -7.50 -10.82
N GLY A 228 0.58 -8.40 -10.25
CA GLY A 228 0.37 -9.75 -10.77
C GLY A 228 -0.37 -9.75 -12.10
N LEU A 229 -1.38 -8.87 -12.26
CA LEU A 229 -2.15 -8.75 -13.51
C LEU A 229 -1.27 -8.30 -14.68
N GLU A 230 -0.32 -7.39 -14.44
CA GLU A 230 0.66 -7.03 -15.46
C GLU A 230 1.69 -8.14 -15.66
N ALA A 231 2.20 -8.75 -14.59
CA ALA A 231 3.20 -9.80 -14.68
C ALA A 231 2.70 -10.98 -15.52
N VAL A 232 1.46 -11.43 -15.30
CA VAL A 232 0.83 -12.51 -16.09
C VAL A 232 0.74 -12.15 -17.57
N ARG A 233 0.42 -10.89 -17.91
CA ARG A 233 0.35 -10.43 -19.31
C ARG A 233 1.74 -10.30 -19.96
N GLN A 234 2.78 -10.08 -19.17
CA GLN A 234 4.15 -9.88 -19.65
C GLN A 234 4.97 -11.17 -19.69
N MET A 235 4.54 -12.21 -18.97
CA MET A 235 5.29 -13.44 -18.83
C MET A 235 5.34 -14.19 -20.18
N PRO A 236 6.54 -14.61 -20.64
CA PRO A 236 6.67 -15.35 -21.91
C PRO A 236 6.23 -16.82 -21.81
N GLU A 237 6.17 -17.38 -20.60
CA GLU A 237 5.85 -18.77 -20.33
C GLU A 237 5.17 -18.93 -18.96
N GLU A 238 4.45 -20.02 -18.72
CA GLU A 238 3.84 -20.26 -17.41
C GLU A 238 4.93 -20.45 -16.32
N PRO A 239 4.96 -19.64 -15.25
CA PRO A 239 5.97 -19.76 -14.20
C PRO A 239 5.77 -21.05 -13.40
N ASP A 240 6.82 -21.83 -13.15
CA ASP A 240 6.70 -22.99 -12.26
C ASP A 240 6.60 -22.59 -10.77
N VAL A 241 7.19 -21.44 -10.40
CA VAL A 241 7.22 -20.94 -9.01
C VAL A 241 7.09 -19.42 -9.00
N ALA A 242 6.26 -18.89 -8.11
CA ALA A 242 6.16 -17.46 -7.81
C ALA A 242 6.64 -17.17 -6.38
N VAL A 243 7.62 -16.27 -6.24
CA VAL A 243 8.22 -15.90 -4.94
C VAL A 243 8.17 -14.40 -4.75
N ALA A 244 7.79 -13.95 -3.55
CA ALA A 244 7.86 -12.56 -3.14
C ALA A 244 8.10 -12.45 -1.63
N CYS A 245 8.67 -11.33 -1.18
CA CYS A 245 8.95 -11.09 0.23
C CYS A 245 7.67 -10.74 1.02
N VAL A 246 7.63 -11.08 2.30
CA VAL A 246 6.47 -10.82 3.17
C VAL A 246 6.87 -9.89 4.31
N GLY A 247 6.55 -8.60 4.16
CA GLY A 247 6.43 -7.67 5.29
C GLY A 247 5.04 -7.83 5.91
N GLY A 248 4.13 -6.90 5.63
CA GLY A 248 2.70 -7.09 5.89
C GLY A 248 1.94 -7.78 4.75
N GLY A 249 2.64 -8.45 3.81
CA GLY A 249 2.04 -9.28 2.77
C GLY A 249 1.53 -8.59 1.48
N SER A 250 1.37 -7.26 1.44
CA SER A 250 0.69 -6.59 0.31
C SER A 250 1.35 -6.77 -1.06
N ASN A 251 2.68 -6.70 -1.15
CA ASN A 251 3.41 -6.98 -2.39
C ASN A 251 3.32 -8.45 -2.82
N PHE A 252 3.34 -9.37 -1.85
CA PHE A 252 3.21 -10.79 -2.12
C PHE A 252 1.82 -11.06 -2.68
N GLY A 253 0.76 -10.66 -1.97
CA GLY A 253 -0.62 -10.83 -2.44
C GLY A 253 -0.86 -10.13 -3.78
N GLY A 254 -0.40 -8.89 -3.94
CA GLY A 254 -0.53 -8.18 -5.21
C GLY A 254 0.16 -8.88 -6.39
N PHE A 255 1.28 -9.57 -6.15
CA PHE A 255 1.98 -10.34 -7.17
C PHE A 255 1.33 -11.71 -7.43
N THR A 256 0.97 -12.44 -6.38
CA THR A 256 0.58 -13.86 -6.47
C THR A 256 -0.92 -14.09 -6.58
N TYR A 257 -1.77 -13.21 -6.04
CA TYR A 257 -3.23 -13.42 -6.03
C TYR A 257 -3.83 -13.61 -7.42
N PRO A 258 -3.47 -12.83 -8.46
CA PRO A 258 -3.98 -13.10 -9.81
C PRO A 258 -3.66 -14.51 -10.34
N MET A 259 -2.49 -15.06 -9.97
CA MET A 259 -2.06 -16.41 -10.37
C MET A 259 -2.78 -17.48 -9.54
N ILE A 260 -2.83 -17.33 -8.22
CA ILE A 260 -3.54 -18.23 -7.30
C ILE A 260 -5.03 -18.30 -7.67
N GLY A 261 -5.63 -17.14 -7.92
CA GLY A 261 -7.01 -17.02 -8.36
C GLY A 261 -7.29 -17.76 -9.66
N ALA A 262 -6.45 -17.57 -10.67
CA ALA A 262 -6.57 -18.30 -11.94
C ALA A 262 -6.49 -19.82 -11.74
N LYS A 263 -5.58 -20.29 -10.87
CA LYS A 263 -5.49 -21.71 -10.50
C LYS A 263 -6.75 -22.22 -9.81
N LEU A 264 -7.28 -21.49 -8.83
CA LEU A 264 -8.51 -21.85 -8.10
C LEU A 264 -9.73 -21.93 -9.03
N ARG A 265 -9.76 -21.13 -10.10
CA ARG A 265 -10.82 -21.17 -11.12
C ARG A 265 -10.58 -22.19 -12.24
N GLY A 266 -9.44 -22.87 -12.25
CA GLY A 266 -9.06 -23.80 -13.33
C GLY A 266 -8.71 -23.12 -14.66
N GLU A 267 -8.34 -21.84 -14.63
CA GLU A 267 -8.09 -21.00 -15.82
C GLU A 267 -6.61 -20.96 -16.27
N GLY A 268 -5.71 -21.66 -15.59
CA GLY A 268 -4.28 -21.73 -15.94
C GLY A 268 -3.38 -22.04 -14.75
N PHE A 269 -2.07 -21.97 -14.95
CA PHE A 269 -1.05 -22.22 -13.91
C PHE A 269 -1.14 -23.65 -13.33
N ALA A 270 -1.14 -24.64 -14.21
CA ALA A 270 -1.14 -26.05 -13.84
C ALA A 270 0.11 -26.44 -13.04
N LYS A 271 1.24 -25.74 -13.28
CA LYS A 271 2.52 -26.03 -12.63
C LYS A 271 2.81 -25.20 -11.38
N THR A 272 2.24 -24.00 -11.27
CA THR A 272 2.50 -23.03 -10.19
C THR A 272 1.68 -23.30 -8.94
#